data_AF-A0A531LLJ6-F1
#
_entry.id   AF-A0A531LLJ6-F1
#
_cell.length_a   1.000
_cell.length_b   1.000
_cell.length_c   1.000
_cell.angle_alpha   90.00
_cell.angle_beta   90.00
_cell.angle_gamma   90.00
#
_symmetry.space_group_name_H-M   'P 1'
#
loop_
_entity.id
_entity.type
_entity.pdbx_description
1 polymer ?
#
loop_
_entity_poly.entity_id
_entity_poly.type
_entity_poly.pdbx_seq_one_letter_code
_entity_poly.pdbx_strand_id
1 'polypeptide(L)'
;AKLLADKMGGKGEYAVFVGSLTVPLHNAWADAAIEYLKKNHPDMKLVGERYGVAEDVDKSRSTALDLISANPGLKGFLAFGSQGPIGAGRAIEERRKVGEIFVLGPFSPGQGRKLIKSDAISGGFMWNPKQAGEVFVTLADHLMKGKEIKDGDTIEGLGTVKPDFENRNIIVDQLVPINKDTVDDLAAMGL
;
A
#
# COMPACT_ATOMS: atom_id res chain seq x y z
N ALA A 1 3.22 4.48 -6.71
CA ALA A 1 4.24 5.20 -7.51
C ALA A 1 3.62 6.36 -8.31
N LYS A 2 2.82 6.08 -9.37
CA LYS A 2 2.15 7.11 -10.19
C LYS A 2 1.44 8.20 -9.38
N LEU A 3 0.52 7.80 -8.52
CA LEU A 3 -0.22 8.73 -7.65
C LEU A 3 0.67 9.58 -6.74
N LEU A 4 1.78 9.03 -6.24
CA LEU A 4 2.74 9.81 -5.44
C LEU A 4 3.43 10.87 -6.32
N ALA A 5 3.89 10.48 -7.52
CA ALA A 5 4.53 11.40 -8.44
C ALA A 5 3.60 12.55 -8.83
N ASP A 6 2.32 12.25 -9.12
CA ASP A 6 1.32 13.27 -9.43
C ASP A 6 1.14 14.26 -8.28
N LYS A 7 1.02 13.76 -7.04
CA LYS A 7 0.88 14.60 -5.84
C LYS A 7 2.13 15.47 -5.57
N MET A 8 3.32 14.92 -5.84
CA MET A 8 4.60 15.63 -5.68
C MET A 8 4.92 16.58 -6.84
N GLY A 9 4.11 16.61 -7.91
CA GLY A 9 4.42 17.35 -9.12
C GLY A 9 5.69 16.84 -9.82
N GLY A 10 5.98 15.54 -9.68
CA GLY A 10 7.09 14.86 -10.35
C GLY A 10 8.50 15.15 -9.83
N LYS A 11 8.65 15.80 -8.67
CA LYS A 11 9.97 16.21 -8.14
C LYS A 11 10.06 16.13 -6.60
N GLY A 12 11.29 16.08 -6.09
CA GLY A 12 11.59 16.11 -4.65
C GLY A 12 11.95 14.75 -4.08
N GLU A 13 12.16 14.68 -2.77
CA GLU A 13 12.63 13.47 -2.13
C GLU A 13 11.47 12.63 -1.58
N TYR A 14 11.58 11.32 -1.62
CA TYR A 14 10.60 10.40 -1.03
C TYR A 14 11.29 9.28 -0.24
N ALA A 15 10.62 8.76 0.78
CA ALA A 15 11.07 7.58 1.51
C ALA A 15 10.14 6.38 1.24
N VAL A 16 10.66 5.16 1.43
CA VAL A 16 9.92 3.92 1.24
C VAL A 16 9.89 3.13 2.52
N PHE A 17 8.70 2.84 3.05
CA PHE A 17 8.50 1.94 4.18
C PHE A 17 8.02 0.58 3.68
N VAL A 18 8.55 -0.48 4.24
CA VAL A 18 8.10 -1.87 4.04
C VAL A 18 7.82 -2.49 5.40
N GLY A 19 7.00 -3.54 5.44
CA GLY A 19 6.70 -4.22 6.71
C GLY A 19 7.94 -4.72 7.45
N SER A 20 8.84 -5.39 6.71
CA SER A 20 10.22 -5.66 7.11
C SER A 20 11.09 -5.76 5.85
N LEU A 21 12.41 -5.82 6.04
CA LEU A 21 13.37 -6.05 4.93
C LEU A 21 13.27 -7.46 4.34
N THR A 22 12.44 -8.35 4.90
CA THR A 22 12.30 -9.75 4.48
C THR A 22 10.89 -10.14 4.05
N VAL A 23 9.88 -9.26 4.17
CA VAL A 23 8.52 -9.55 3.65
C VAL A 23 8.56 -9.55 2.12
N PRO A 24 8.40 -10.70 1.43
CA PRO A 24 8.69 -10.79 0.01
C PRO A 24 7.82 -9.85 -0.83
N LEU A 25 6.51 -9.82 -0.55
CA LEU A 25 5.54 -9.05 -1.32
C LEU A 25 5.77 -7.52 -1.19
N HIS A 26 6.02 -7.03 0.03
CA HIS A 26 6.28 -5.61 0.28
C HIS A 26 7.57 -5.15 -0.42
N ASN A 27 8.59 -6.01 -0.41
CA ASN A 27 9.85 -5.71 -1.08
C ASN A 27 9.68 -5.70 -2.60
N ALA A 28 8.96 -6.67 -3.18
CA ALA A 28 8.66 -6.69 -4.61
C ALA A 28 7.88 -5.42 -5.06
N TRP A 29 6.91 -4.95 -4.28
CA TRP A 29 6.23 -3.69 -4.57
C TRP A 29 7.12 -2.46 -4.44
N ALA A 30 8.00 -2.44 -3.42
CA ALA A 30 8.97 -1.38 -3.26
C ALA A 30 9.92 -1.31 -4.46
N ASP A 31 10.47 -2.44 -4.90
CA ASP A 31 11.33 -2.55 -6.07
C ASP A 31 10.64 -2.01 -7.32
N ALA A 32 9.45 -2.52 -7.64
CA ALA A 32 8.68 -2.07 -8.79
C ALA A 32 8.35 -0.56 -8.74
N ALA A 33 8.00 -0.03 -7.57
CA ALA A 33 7.70 1.38 -7.41
C ALA A 33 8.93 2.27 -7.55
N ILE A 34 10.07 1.87 -6.97
CA ILE A 34 11.34 2.60 -7.05
C ILE A 34 11.84 2.59 -8.50
N GLU A 35 11.82 1.45 -9.19
CA GLU A 35 12.20 1.34 -10.59
C GLU A 35 11.32 2.22 -11.49
N TYR A 36 10.00 2.20 -11.26
CA TYR A 36 9.07 3.06 -11.98
C TYR A 36 9.43 4.54 -11.80
N LEU A 37 9.65 4.99 -10.56
CA LEU A 37 9.97 6.39 -10.27
C LEU A 37 11.33 6.80 -10.84
N LYS A 38 12.36 5.96 -10.72
CA LYS A 38 13.68 6.21 -11.33
C LYS A 38 13.59 6.39 -12.84
N LYS A 39 12.79 5.57 -13.52
CA LYS A 39 12.65 5.61 -14.99
C LYS A 39 11.81 6.79 -15.48
N ASN A 40 10.71 7.12 -14.78
CA ASN A 40 9.70 8.04 -15.30
C ASN A 40 9.72 9.43 -14.64
N HIS A 41 10.34 9.55 -13.46
CA HIS A 41 10.42 10.78 -12.66
C HIS A 41 11.82 10.93 -12.04
N PRO A 42 12.88 11.17 -12.85
CA PRO A 42 14.27 11.20 -12.38
C PRO A 42 14.56 12.33 -11.37
N ASP A 43 13.71 13.35 -11.33
CA ASP A 43 13.76 14.44 -10.33
C ASP A 43 13.18 14.04 -8.96
N MET A 44 12.60 12.83 -8.86
CA MET A 44 12.19 12.23 -7.61
C MET A 44 13.29 11.32 -7.07
N LYS A 45 13.82 11.65 -5.89
CA LYS A 45 14.96 10.94 -5.29
C LYS A 45 14.55 10.14 -4.07
N LEU A 46 14.96 8.88 -4.01
CA LEU A 46 14.79 8.06 -2.81
C LEU A 46 15.74 8.55 -1.70
N VAL A 47 15.20 8.80 -0.51
CA VAL A 47 15.99 9.06 0.70
C VAL A 47 16.44 7.73 1.28
N GLY A 48 17.76 7.54 1.38
CA GLY A 48 18.36 6.32 1.91
C GLY A 48 17.96 5.08 1.11
N GLU A 49 17.66 4.00 1.83
CA GLU A 49 17.07 2.77 1.29
C GLU A 49 15.60 2.65 1.72
N ARG A 50 15.06 1.42 1.76
CA ARG A 50 13.74 1.15 2.35
C ARG A 50 13.85 0.92 3.86
N TYR A 51 12.81 1.31 4.60
CA TYR A 51 12.75 1.18 6.06
C TYR A 51 11.74 0.10 6.48
N GLY A 52 12.18 -0.89 7.27
CA GLY A 52 11.37 -2.00 7.76
C GLY A 52 10.50 -1.65 8.97
N VAL A 53 9.54 -0.74 8.80
CA VAL A 53 8.74 -0.18 9.91
C VAL A 53 7.23 -0.25 9.69
N ALA A 54 6.76 -0.65 8.51
CA ALA A 54 5.37 -0.43 8.08
C ALA A 54 4.32 -1.33 8.76
N GLU A 55 4.72 -2.25 9.65
CA GLU A 55 3.81 -3.05 10.50
C GLU A 55 3.64 -2.47 11.91
N ASP A 56 4.27 -1.35 12.22
CA ASP A 56 4.23 -0.73 13.56
C ASP A 56 3.99 0.78 13.42
N VAL A 57 2.87 1.26 13.97
CA VAL A 57 2.46 2.67 13.85
C VAL A 57 3.45 3.59 14.52
N ASP A 58 3.96 3.22 15.70
CA ASP A 58 4.83 4.08 16.49
C ASP A 58 6.22 4.15 15.86
N LYS A 59 6.75 3.02 15.38
CA LYS A 59 8.01 3.01 14.61
C LYS A 59 7.90 3.75 13.29
N SER A 60 6.77 3.58 12.58
CA SER A 60 6.51 4.33 11.35
C SER A 60 6.42 5.84 11.62
N ARG A 61 5.76 6.24 12.72
CA ARG A 61 5.67 7.64 13.14
C ARG A 61 7.04 8.22 13.50
N SER A 62 7.79 7.58 14.40
CA SER A 62 9.11 8.08 14.83
C SER A 62 10.08 8.18 13.65
N THR A 63 10.13 7.16 12.81
CA THR A 63 10.97 7.15 11.59
C THR A 63 10.56 8.28 10.64
N ALA A 64 9.26 8.51 10.43
CA ALA A 64 8.79 9.62 9.61
C ALA A 64 9.16 10.99 10.20
N LEU A 65 9.05 11.17 11.52
CA LEU A 65 9.46 12.41 12.20
C LEU A 65 10.95 12.71 12.01
N ASP A 66 11.79 11.69 12.12
CA ASP A 66 13.25 11.81 11.91
C ASP A 66 13.55 12.16 10.46
N LEU A 67 12.91 11.48 9.50
CA LEU A 67 13.09 11.75 8.07
C LEU A 67 12.62 13.15 7.67
N ILE A 68 11.47 13.61 8.17
CA ILE A 68 10.97 14.98 7.93
C ILE A 68 11.96 16.01 8.48
N SER A 69 12.58 15.73 9.63
CA SER A 69 13.53 16.66 10.26
C SER A 69 14.88 16.70 9.55
N ALA A 70 15.37 15.53 9.11
CA ALA A 70 16.69 15.40 8.49
C ALA A 70 16.71 15.79 7.01
N ASN A 71 15.56 15.77 6.33
CA ASN A 71 15.48 15.95 4.87
C ASN A 71 14.50 17.07 4.52
N PRO A 72 14.95 18.34 4.43
CA PRO A 72 14.09 19.47 4.03
C PRO A 72 13.47 19.32 2.63
N GLY A 73 14.06 18.47 1.77
CA GLY A 73 13.57 18.13 0.44
C GLY A 73 12.51 17.03 0.39
N LEU A 74 12.18 16.41 1.54
CA LEU A 74 11.21 15.32 1.62
C LEU A 74 9.79 15.83 1.31
N LYS A 75 9.16 15.17 0.35
CA LYS A 75 7.81 15.46 -0.14
C LYS A 75 6.90 14.25 -0.13
N GLY A 76 7.43 13.04 0.07
CA GLY A 76 6.68 11.82 -0.15
C GLY A 76 7.07 10.65 0.73
N PHE A 77 6.10 9.79 1.01
CA PHE A 77 6.28 8.43 1.51
C PHE A 77 5.49 7.45 0.64
N LEU A 78 6.15 6.37 0.22
CA LEU A 78 5.45 5.13 -0.14
C LEU A 78 5.55 4.18 1.04
N ALA A 79 4.44 3.65 1.52
CA ALA A 79 4.46 2.70 2.62
C ALA A 79 3.72 1.42 2.24
N PHE A 80 4.43 0.30 2.28
CA PHE A 80 3.93 -1.04 2.00
C PHE A 80 3.82 -1.82 3.32
N GLY A 81 2.62 -1.76 3.89
CA GLY A 81 2.27 -2.28 5.22
C GLY A 81 1.23 -1.35 5.83
N SER A 82 0.15 -1.91 6.39
CA SER A 82 -1.06 -1.14 6.71
C SER A 82 -0.86 -0.06 7.78
N GLN A 83 0.13 -0.24 8.66
CA GLN A 83 0.43 0.68 9.75
C GLN A 83 1.39 1.81 9.33
N GLY A 84 2.09 1.62 8.20
CA GLY A 84 3.00 2.60 7.61
C GLY A 84 2.33 3.94 7.30
N PRO A 85 1.27 4.00 6.47
CA PRO A 85 0.56 5.24 6.20
C PRO A 85 -0.04 5.89 7.45
N ILE A 86 -0.50 5.10 8.42
CA ILE A 86 -1.05 5.62 9.68
C ILE A 86 0.04 6.35 10.48
N GLY A 87 1.21 5.73 10.66
CA GLY A 87 2.32 6.33 11.39
C GLY A 87 2.87 7.58 10.68
N ALA A 88 3.12 7.49 9.38
CA ALA A 88 3.61 8.62 8.58
C ALA A 88 2.58 9.76 8.51
N GLY A 89 1.30 9.47 8.32
CA GLY A 89 0.23 10.47 8.32
C GLY A 89 0.13 11.23 9.64
N ARG A 90 0.25 10.53 10.78
CA ARG A 90 0.31 11.18 12.11
C ARG A 90 1.52 12.09 12.25
N ALA A 91 2.69 11.68 11.76
CA ALA A 91 3.90 12.51 11.78
C ALA A 91 3.73 13.77 10.91
N ILE A 92 3.04 13.66 9.76
CA ILE A 92 2.73 14.80 8.89
C ILE A 92 1.79 15.79 9.58
N GLU A 93 0.73 15.33 10.28
CA GLU A 93 -0.13 16.21 11.08
C GLU A 93 0.65 16.91 12.20
N GLU A 94 1.45 16.15 12.95
CA GLU A 94 2.24 16.65 14.07
C GLU A 94 3.21 17.76 13.64
N ARG A 95 3.85 17.57 12.48
CA ARG A 95 4.78 18.55 11.90
C ARG A 95 4.09 19.66 11.12
N ARG A 96 2.76 19.67 11.05
CA ARG A 96 1.95 20.63 10.29
C ARG A 96 2.36 20.69 8.81
N LYS A 97 2.62 19.51 8.23
CA LYS A 97 3.08 19.33 6.83
C LYS A 97 2.01 18.76 5.91
N VAL A 98 0.74 18.75 6.34
CA VAL A 98 -0.40 18.38 5.51
C VAL A 98 -0.42 19.27 4.25
N GLY A 99 -0.57 18.65 3.08
CA GLY A 99 -0.52 19.34 1.79
C GLY A 99 0.90 19.68 1.29
N GLU A 100 1.94 19.51 2.11
CA GLU A 100 3.34 19.68 1.71
C GLU A 100 4.08 18.35 1.54
N ILE A 101 3.73 17.35 2.37
CA ILE A 101 4.29 16.00 2.35
C ILE A 101 3.13 15.01 2.20
N PHE A 102 3.29 14.06 1.30
CA PHE A 102 2.24 13.11 0.92
C PHE A 102 2.62 11.69 1.32
N VAL A 103 1.70 10.93 1.90
CA VAL A 103 1.90 9.48 2.11
C VAL A 103 0.88 8.67 1.33
N LEU A 104 1.37 7.69 0.58
CA LEU A 104 0.56 6.75 -0.19
C LEU A 104 0.88 5.31 0.22
N GLY A 105 -0.15 4.50 0.41
CA GLY A 105 -0.02 3.08 0.76
C GLY A 105 -1.35 2.47 1.21
N PRO A 106 -1.44 1.13 1.35
CA PRO A 106 -2.61 0.51 1.96
C PRO A 106 -2.70 0.89 3.44
N PHE A 107 -3.92 1.06 3.94
CA PHE A 107 -4.19 1.23 5.36
C PHE A 107 -5.59 0.68 5.67
N SER A 108 -5.88 0.32 6.92
CA SER A 108 -7.25 -0.07 7.29
C SER A 108 -8.17 1.16 7.19
N PRO A 109 -9.23 1.14 6.35
CA PRO A 109 -10.21 2.21 6.27
C PRO A 109 -10.71 2.68 7.63
N GLY A 110 -11.11 1.77 8.53
CA GLY A 110 -11.57 2.13 9.87
C GLY A 110 -10.56 2.96 10.67
N GLN A 111 -9.27 2.58 10.62
CA GLN A 111 -8.19 3.26 11.34
C GLN A 111 -7.77 4.59 10.67
N GLY A 112 -7.74 4.62 9.33
CA GLY A 112 -7.22 5.74 8.55
C GLY A 112 -8.27 6.77 8.10
N ARG A 113 -9.56 6.51 8.31
CA ARG A 113 -10.68 7.37 7.86
C ARG A 113 -10.49 8.85 8.22
N LYS A 114 -10.10 9.15 9.45
CA LYS A 114 -9.87 10.54 9.89
C LYS A 114 -8.67 11.17 9.16
N LEU A 115 -7.56 10.43 9.06
CA LEU A 115 -6.31 10.91 8.46
C LEU A 115 -6.45 11.18 6.98
N ILE A 116 -7.22 10.37 6.25
CA ILE A 116 -7.46 10.66 4.83
C ILE A 116 -8.42 11.83 4.63
N LYS A 117 -9.39 12.02 5.52
CA LYS A 117 -10.30 13.18 5.48
C LYS A 117 -9.57 14.48 5.80
N SER A 118 -8.54 14.45 6.64
CA SER A 118 -7.67 15.60 6.94
C SER A 118 -6.51 15.80 5.94
N ASP A 119 -6.42 15.01 4.87
CA ASP A 119 -5.30 15.00 3.90
C ASP A 119 -3.93 14.62 4.50
N ALA A 120 -3.90 14.14 5.74
CA ALA A 120 -2.69 13.61 6.38
C ALA A 120 -2.22 12.30 5.74
N ILE A 121 -3.17 11.49 5.24
CA ILE A 121 -2.91 10.40 4.31
C ILE A 121 -3.47 10.79 2.95
N SER A 122 -2.67 10.67 1.90
CA SER A 122 -3.04 11.17 0.57
C SER A 122 -3.80 10.15 -0.28
N GLY A 123 -3.94 8.92 0.22
CA GLY A 123 -4.64 7.82 -0.44
C GLY A 123 -3.82 6.55 -0.55
N GLY A 124 -4.36 5.58 -1.28
CA GLY A 124 -3.67 4.33 -1.50
C GLY A 124 -4.48 3.37 -2.36
N PHE A 125 -3.96 2.16 -2.45
CA PHE A 125 -4.62 1.03 -3.10
C PHE A 125 -4.50 -0.17 -2.16
N MET A 126 -5.58 -0.93 -2.06
CA MET A 126 -5.65 -2.17 -1.30
C MET A 126 -6.43 -3.20 -2.10
N TRP A 127 -6.46 -4.44 -1.63
CA TRP A 127 -7.46 -5.43 -2.03
C TRP A 127 -8.43 -5.62 -0.86
N ASN A 128 -9.52 -6.36 -1.05
CA ASN A 128 -10.42 -6.72 0.04
C ASN A 128 -9.89 -7.97 0.77
N PRO A 129 -9.27 -7.86 1.97
CA PRO A 129 -8.74 -9.03 2.69
C PRO A 129 -9.84 -9.98 3.19
N LYS A 130 -11.06 -9.47 3.42
CA LYS A 130 -12.21 -10.32 3.77
C LYS A 130 -12.55 -11.25 2.61
N GLN A 131 -12.64 -10.71 1.39
CA GLN A 131 -12.89 -11.50 0.18
C GLN A 131 -11.76 -12.52 -0.06
N ALA A 132 -10.50 -12.12 0.15
CA ALA A 132 -9.36 -13.02 0.02
C ALA A 132 -9.45 -14.22 0.99
N GLY A 133 -9.87 -13.98 2.24
CA GLY A 133 -10.10 -15.04 3.22
C GLY A 133 -11.17 -16.03 2.78
N GLU A 134 -12.31 -15.54 2.27
CA GLU A 134 -13.40 -16.37 1.74
C GLU A 134 -12.93 -17.23 0.55
N VAL A 135 -12.13 -16.64 -0.35
CA VAL A 135 -11.53 -17.35 -1.49
C VAL A 135 -10.59 -18.45 -1.02
N PHE A 136 -9.73 -18.21 -0.02
CA PHE A 136 -8.81 -19.24 0.47
C PHE A 136 -9.54 -20.47 1.00
N VAL A 137 -10.63 -20.27 1.76
CA VAL A 137 -11.45 -21.38 2.28
C VAL A 137 -12.17 -22.10 1.14
N THR A 138 -12.71 -21.36 0.18
CA THR A 138 -13.41 -21.92 -0.99
C THR A 138 -12.48 -22.80 -1.84
N LEU A 139 -11.27 -22.33 -2.10
CA LEU A 139 -10.28 -23.08 -2.86
C LEU A 139 -9.78 -24.31 -2.10
N ALA A 140 -9.57 -24.20 -0.79
CA ALA A 140 -9.21 -25.35 0.04
C ALA A 140 -10.30 -26.45 -0.01
N ASP A 141 -11.57 -26.09 0.14
CA ASP A 141 -12.69 -27.04 0.04
C ASP A 141 -12.76 -27.73 -1.33
N HIS A 142 -12.58 -26.97 -2.41
CA HIS A 142 -12.54 -27.51 -3.77
C HIS A 142 -11.45 -28.57 -3.94
N LEU A 143 -10.22 -28.24 -3.52
CA LEU A 143 -9.08 -29.16 -3.62
C LEU A 143 -9.27 -30.40 -2.74
N MET A 144 -9.79 -30.25 -1.52
CA MET A 144 -10.10 -31.37 -0.63
C MET A 144 -11.16 -32.32 -1.19
N LYS A 145 -12.08 -31.82 -2.02
CA LYS A 145 -13.09 -32.61 -2.74
C LYS A 145 -12.56 -33.17 -4.07
N GLY A 146 -11.28 -33.02 -4.37
CA GLY A 146 -10.65 -33.51 -5.59
C GLY A 146 -11.01 -32.71 -6.85
N LYS A 147 -11.53 -31.48 -6.70
CA LYS A 147 -11.73 -30.60 -7.85
C LYS A 147 -10.41 -29.98 -8.26
N GLU A 148 -10.18 -29.87 -9.56
CA GLU A 148 -9.05 -29.15 -10.14
C GLU A 148 -9.42 -27.68 -10.41
N ILE A 149 -8.43 -26.79 -10.30
CA ILE A 149 -8.56 -25.40 -10.78
C ILE A 149 -7.92 -25.34 -12.17
N LYS A 150 -8.65 -24.80 -13.14
CA LYS A 150 -8.25 -24.73 -14.56
C LYS A 150 -8.17 -23.28 -15.03
N ASP A 151 -7.42 -23.09 -16.11
CA ASP A 151 -7.42 -21.81 -16.82
C ASP A 151 -8.83 -21.52 -17.36
N GLY A 152 -9.31 -20.29 -17.14
CA GLY A 152 -10.65 -19.85 -17.52
C GLY A 152 -11.74 -20.19 -16.51
N ASP A 153 -11.43 -20.88 -15.41
CA ASP A 153 -12.41 -21.12 -14.34
C ASP A 153 -12.88 -19.79 -13.74
N THR A 154 -14.17 -19.75 -13.37
CA THR A 154 -14.72 -18.64 -12.60
C THR A 154 -14.79 -19.03 -11.14
N ILE A 155 -14.03 -18.32 -10.31
CA ILE A 155 -14.01 -18.50 -8.86
C ILE A 155 -14.76 -17.33 -8.23
N GLU A 156 -15.74 -17.65 -7.38
CA GLU A 156 -16.46 -16.64 -6.60
C GLU A 156 -15.48 -15.78 -5.79
N GLY A 157 -15.64 -14.46 -5.86
CA GLY A 157 -14.72 -13.50 -5.26
C GLY A 157 -13.50 -13.13 -6.11
N LEU A 158 -13.03 -13.98 -7.02
CA LEU A 158 -11.88 -13.70 -7.91
C LEU A 158 -12.28 -13.38 -9.36
N GLY A 159 -13.46 -13.83 -9.80
CA GLY A 159 -13.86 -13.78 -11.21
C GLY A 159 -13.18 -14.88 -12.03
N THR A 160 -13.00 -14.64 -13.33
CA THR A 160 -12.30 -15.58 -14.23
C THR A 160 -10.81 -15.54 -13.95
N VAL A 161 -10.23 -16.70 -13.63
CA VAL A 161 -8.81 -16.81 -13.28
C VAL A 161 -7.97 -17.38 -14.41
N LYS A 162 -6.70 -17.01 -14.40
CA LYS A 162 -5.64 -17.61 -15.22
C LYS A 162 -4.50 -18.05 -14.29
N PRO A 163 -4.57 -19.26 -13.71
CA PRO A 163 -3.57 -19.71 -12.76
C PRO A 163 -2.19 -19.83 -13.40
N ASP A 164 -1.17 -19.37 -12.68
CA ASP A 164 0.21 -19.69 -12.95
C ASP A 164 0.55 -21.01 -12.25
N PHE A 165 0.44 -22.11 -12.99
CA PHE A 165 0.67 -23.44 -12.45
C PHE A 165 2.13 -23.71 -12.10
N GLU A 166 3.08 -23.06 -12.79
CA GLU A 166 4.52 -23.22 -12.54
C GLU A 166 4.89 -22.63 -11.17
N ASN A 167 4.45 -21.39 -10.92
CA ASN A 167 4.73 -20.68 -9.67
C ASN A 167 3.66 -20.92 -8.59
N ARG A 168 2.63 -21.70 -8.90
CA ARG A 168 1.48 -22.02 -8.02
C ARG A 168 0.77 -20.77 -7.49
N ASN A 169 0.55 -19.80 -8.38
CA ASN A 169 -0.08 -18.52 -8.05
C ASN A 169 -1.39 -18.33 -8.81
N ILE A 170 -2.36 -17.68 -8.16
CA ILE A 170 -3.52 -17.10 -8.82
C ILE A 170 -3.47 -15.60 -8.55
N ILE A 171 -3.28 -14.81 -9.60
CA ILE A 171 -3.16 -13.35 -9.50
C ILE A 171 -4.36 -12.73 -10.22
N VAL A 172 -5.04 -11.81 -9.55
CA VAL A 172 -6.17 -11.06 -10.11
C VAL A 172 -5.97 -9.56 -9.91
N ASP A 173 -6.51 -8.76 -10.83
CA ASP A 173 -6.53 -7.31 -10.71
C ASP A 173 -7.86 -6.86 -10.08
N GLN A 174 -7.88 -6.83 -8.75
CA GLN A 174 -9.02 -6.38 -7.94
C GLN A 174 -8.60 -5.29 -6.95
N LEU A 175 -7.68 -4.42 -7.38
CA LEU A 175 -7.26 -3.30 -6.55
C LEU A 175 -8.40 -2.31 -6.37
N VAL A 176 -8.62 -1.93 -5.12
CA VAL A 176 -9.60 -0.96 -4.69
C VAL A 176 -8.85 0.31 -4.26
N PRO A 177 -9.17 1.48 -4.86
CA PRO A 177 -8.62 2.74 -4.39
C PRO A 177 -9.20 3.06 -3.01
N ILE A 178 -8.32 3.45 -2.08
CA ILE A 178 -8.72 4.00 -0.78
C ILE A 178 -8.44 5.50 -0.78
N ASN A 179 -9.50 6.29 -0.86
CA ASN A 179 -9.49 7.75 -0.97
C ASN A 179 -10.65 8.37 -0.17
N LYS A 180 -10.83 9.69 -0.23
CA LYS A 180 -11.91 10.38 0.51
C LYS A 180 -13.31 9.90 0.12
N ASP A 181 -13.48 9.49 -1.14
CA ASP A 181 -14.77 9.08 -1.68
C ASP A 181 -15.10 7.63 -1.31
N THR A 182 -14.09 6.77 -1.17
CA THR A 182 -14.29 5.32 -0.93
C THR A 182 -14.10 4.90 0.52
N VAL A 183 -13.38 5.66 1.34
CA VAL A 183 -12.99 5.23 2.70
C VAL A 183 -14.18 4.98 3.62
N ASP A 184 -15.28 5.72 3.45
CA ASP A 184 -16.45 5.55 4.30
C ASP A 184 -17.15 4.22 4.02
N ASP A 185 -17.37 3.90 2.76
CA ASP A 185 -17.97 2.63 2.33
C ASP A 185 -17.08 1.44 2.71
N LEU A 186 -15.77 1.54 2.48
CA LEU A 186 -14.83 0.48 2.83
C LEU A 186 -14.82 0.19 4.34
N ALA A 187 -14.81 1.23 5.17
CA ALA A 187 -14.90 1.05 6.62
C ALA A 187 -16.26 0.51 7.07
N ALA A 188 -17.37 0.85 6.38
CA ALA A 188 -18.69 0.29 6.66
C ALA A 188 -18.76 -1.22 6.34
N MET A 189 -17.93 -1.70 5.41
CA MET A 189 -17.76 -3.14 5.13
C MET A 189 -16.94 -3.89 6.19
N GLY A 190 -16.41 -3.19 7.20
CA GLY A 190 -15.57 -3.77 8.25
C GLY A 190 -14.10 -3.93 7.83
N LEU A 191 -13.63 -3.13 6.86
CA LEU A 191 -12.23 -3.09 6.41
C LEU A 191 -11.40 -2.05 7.17
#